data_AF-A0A962NQD5-F1
#
_entry.id   AF-A0A962NQD5-F1
#
_cell.length_a   1.000
_cell.length_b   1.000
_cell.length_c   1.000
_cell.angle_alpha   90.00
_cell.angle_beta   90.00
_cell.angle_gamma   90.00
#
_symmetry.space_group_name_H-M   'P 1'
#
loop_
_entity.id
_entity.type
_entity.pdbx_description
1 polymer ?
#
loop_
_entity_poly.entity_id
_entity_poly.type
_entity_poly.pdbx_seq_one_letter_code
_entity_poly.pdbx_strand_id
1 'polypeptide(L)'
;MSIVQTQDSQLTLDENGYVLYQAKLGNPLPGEPVAKLECGDTPLRPKLLLLDAESARGEERGPLHQRLESWMAGHIKAVLEPLAALENEEGISGPAKGIAFQVYESLGIVPRADLESLIADLDTEGRQALRARKVRLGPILVFIPALNKPAAVRLRALLWGIHHGKALPMQTPKDGVVSFEIDPSAVDKRFYQAVGYPVFGRRAIRIDMLDRVINAVYDGAENGKFRAQHTMAEWLGCSIDGLYDVLEAMGHRRIKEELKDVTPEEKATEETPEAPSETPSETHPEEEQGAEKKEEETKAQEEKAQDEKPALAMFFLKKGKAFQQSRPPHQKPHKKFDHAKGEKPKGKEGGKGKRNQSTNRTPKIMSTGPKPKPEDSPFAILQQLKKQSDG
;
A
#
# COMPACT_ATOMS: atom_id res chain seq x y z
N MET A 1 -28.53 -10.06 38.24
CA MET A 1 -27.75 -11.01 37.41
C MET A 1 -26.30 -10.65 37.59
N SER A 2 -25.41 -11.63 37.74
CA SER A 2 -24.00 -11.34 37.93
C SER A 2 -23.30 -11.11 36.58
N ILE A 3 -22.49 -10.05 36.48
CA ILE A 3 -21.64 -9.71 35.35
C ILE A 3 -20.63 -10.84 35.09
N VAL A 4 -20.11 -11.48 36.15
CA VAL A 4 -19.17 -12.62 36.06
C VAL A 4 -19.74 -13.75 35.21
N GLN A 5 -21.04 -14.02 35.30
CA GLN A 5 -21.74 -15.12 34.60
C GLN A 5 -22.49 -14.67 33.34
N THR A 6 -22.36 -13.39 32.98
CA THR A 6 -23.10 -12.80 31.85
C THR A 6 -22.50 -13.25 30.51
N GLN A 7 -23.30 -13.19 29.44
CA GLN A 7 -22.86 -13.46 28.07
C GLN A 7 -22.01 -12.32 27.50
N ASP A 8 -21.05 -12.62 26.61
CA ASP A 8 -20.20 -11.61 25.96
C ASP A 8 -21.00 -10.53 25.20
N SER A 9 -22.20 -10.88 24.73
CA SER A 9 -23.12 -9.99 24.00
C SER A 9 -23.76 -8.89 24.87
N GLN A 10 -23.66 -9.02 26.20
CA GLN A 10 -24.13 -8.00 27.15
C GLN A 10 -23.04 -6.99 27.51
N LEU A 11 -21.82 -7.20 27.03
CA LEU A 11 -20.70 -6.30 27.23
C LEU A 11 -20.41 -5.58 25.91
N THR A 12 -20.25 -4.26 25.97
CA THR A 12 -19.93 -3.44 24.81
C THR A 12 -18.83 -2.45 25.17
N LEU A 13 -18.10 -1.98 24.15
CA LEU A 13 -17.05 -0.97 24.29
C LEU A 13 -17.53 0.31 23.62
N ASP A 14 -17.48 1.42 24.36
CA ASP A 14 -17.79 2.73 23.80
C ASP A 14 -16.53 3.42 23.23
N GLU A 15 -16.72 4.55 22.55
CA GLU A 15 -15.65 5.35 21.95
C GLU A 15 -14.80 6.12 22.97
N ASN A 16 -15.24 6.19 24.23
CA ASN A 16 -14.53 6.84 25.33
C ASN A 16 -13.68 5.85 26.16
N GLY A 17 -13.67 4.58 25.76
CA GLY A 17 -12.90 3.54 26.44
C GLY A 17 -13.58 2.99 27.68
N TYR A 18 -14.90 3.09 27.80
CA TYR A 18 -15.68 2.41 28.84
C TYR A 18 -16.21 1.08 28.36
N VAL A 19 -16.06 0.06 29.20
CA VAL A 19 -16.79 -1.20 29.07
C VAL A 19 -18.14 -1.02 29.71
N LEU A 20 -19.19 -1.18 28.90
CA LEU A 20 -20.58 -1.01 29.31
C LEU A 20 -21.26 -2.38 29.46
N TYR A 21 -21.98 -2.56 30.56
CA TYR A 21 -22.79 -3.73 30.83
C TYR A 21 -24.27 -3.47 30.56
N GLN A 22 -24.91 -4.39 29.83
CA GLN A 22 -26.34 -4.38 29.55
C GLN A 22 -27.05 -5.58 30.18
N ALA A 23 -27.85 -5.33 31.22
CA ALA A 23 -28.62 -6.38 31.90
C ALA A 23 -29.66 -7.07 30.98
N LYS A 24 -30.21 -6.35 29.99
CA LYS A 24 -31.16 -6.88 29.00
C LYS A 24 -30.63 -6.61 27.59
N LEU A 25 -30.44 -7.69 26.80
CA LEU A 25 -30.13 -7.55 25.38
C LEU A 25 -31.27 -6.82 24.65
N GLY A 26 -30.91 -5.91 23.74
CA GLY A 26 -31.87 -5.18 22.91
C GLY A 26 -32.46 -3.92 23.55
N ASN A 27 -31.99 -3.51 24.73
CA ASN A 27 -32.33 -2.21 25.29
C ASN A 27 -31.69 -1.10 24.43
N PRO A 28 -32.44 -0.08 23.97
CA PRO A 28 -31.88 1.03 23.21
C PRO A 28 -31.01 1.97 24.06
N LEU A 29 -31.11 1.92 25.40
CA LEU A 29 -30.28 2.72 26.28
C LEU A 29 -28.84 2.18 26.34
N PRO A 30 -27.82 3.07 26.39
CA PRO A 30 -26.45 2.65 26.62
C PRO A 30 -26.34 1.86 27.92
N GLY A 31 -25.46 0.86 27.94
CA GLY A 31 -25.21 0.06 29.14
C GLY A 31 -24.59 0.87 30.27
N GLU A 32 -24.58 0.31 31.47
CA GLU A 32 -23.93 0.93 32.64
C GLU A 32 -22.40 0.75 32.53
N PRO A 33 -21.59 1.80 32.69
CA PRO A 33 -20.14 1.68 32.65
C PRO A 33 -19.60 0.92 33.88
N VAL A 34 -18.93 -0.20 33.63
CA VAL A 34 -18.41 -1.09 34.69
C VAL A 34 -16.88 -1.10 34.78
N ALA A 35 -16.20 -0.73 33.69
CA ALA A 35 -14.75 -0.56 33.67
C ALA A 35 -14.34 0.52 32.68
N LYS A 36 -13.13 1.05 32.86
CA LYS A 36 -12.47 1.97 31.95
C LYS A 36 -11.14 1.38 31.49
N LEU A 37 -10.83 1.51 30.21
CA LEU A 37 -9.54 1.12 29.66
C LEU A 37 -8.47 2.16 30.05
N GLU A 38 -7.31 1.66 30.44
CA GLU A 38 -6.10 2.41 30.74
C GLU A 38 -4.92 1.90 29.92
N CYS A 39 -3.84 2.69 29.87
CA CYS A 39 -2.62 2.31 29.19
C CYS A 39 -2.05 1.02 29.80
N GLY A 40 -1.91 0.00 28.97
CA GLY A 40 -1.25 -1.25 29.34
C GLY A 40 0.15 -1.36 28.79
N ASP A 41 0.67 -2.59 28.73
CA ASP A 41 2.07 -2.84 28.40
C ASP A 41 2.32 -2.81 26.88
N THR A 42 1.31 -3.16 26.08
CA THR A 42 1.33 -3.04 24.61
C THR A 42 0.05 -2.36 24.12
N PRO A 43 0.02 -1.81 22.90
CA PRO A 43 -1.18 -1.19 22.33
C PRO A 43 -2.41 -2.12 22.28
N LEU A 44 -2.22 -3.44 22.19
CA LEU A 44 -3.31 -4.42 22.14
C LEU A 44 -3.63 -5.07 23.48
N ARG A 45 -2.94 -4.69 24.56
CA ARG A 45 -3.17 -5.21 25.91
C ARG A 45 -3.44 -4.07 26.89
N PRO A 46 -4.56 -3.33 26.73
CA PRO A 46 -4.93 -2.26 27.66
C PRO A 46 -5.21 -2.84 29.06
N LYS A 47 -4.97 -2.04 30.09
CA LYS A 47 -5.37 -2.37 31.47
C LYS A 47 -6.82 -1.97 31.69
N LEU A 48 -7.50 -2.63 32.62
CA LEU A 48 -8.88 -2.30 32.99
C LEU A 48 -8.94 -1.79 34.43
N LEU A 49 -9.46 -0.57 34.59
CA LEU A 49 -9.84 0.02 35.87
C LEU A 49 -11.32 -0.26 36.13
N LEU A 50 -11.62 -1.03 37.18
CA LEU A 50 -13.00 -1.27 37.61
C LEU A 50 -13.64 0.01 38.16
N LEU A 51 -14.87 0.27 37.74
CA LEU A 51 -15.69 1.37 38.24
C LEU A 51 -16.63 0.88 39.36
N ASP A 52 -17.07 1.80 40.22
CA ASP A 52 -18.09 1.53 41.24
C ASP A 52 -19.50 1.59 40.62
N ALA A 53 -19.80 0.60 39.78
CA ALA A 53 -21.10 0.45 39.13
C ALA A 53 -22.10 -0.25 40.06
N GLU A 54 -23.36 0.15 40.02
CA GLU A 54 -24.45 -0.46 40.80
C GLU A 54 -24.57 -1.95 40.43
N SER A 55 -24.49 -2.27 39.14
CA SER A 55 -24.54 -3.66 38.67
C SER A 55 -23.36 -4.52 39.13
N ALA A 56 -22.24 -3.92 39.54
CA ALA A 56 -21.06 -4.62 40.05
C ALA A 56 -21.07 -4.75 41.59
N ARG A 57 -22.03 -4.12 42.28
CA ARG A 57 -22.10 -4.18 43.75
C ARG A 57 -22.46 -5.59 44.22
N GLY A 58 -21.69 -6.07 45.19
CA GLY A 58 -21.83 -7.43 45.72
C GLY A 58 -21.08 -8.50 44.92
N GLU A 59 -20.40 -8.12 43.83
CA GLU A 59 -19.50 -9.04 43.13
C GLU A 59 -18.10 -9.03 43.75
N GLU A 60 -17.45 -10.18 43.73
CA GLU A 60 -16.04 -10.27 44.09
C GLU A 60 -15.20 -9.58 43.02
N ARG A 61 -14.38 -8.60 43.45
CA ARG A 61 -13.59 -7.76 42.53
C ARG A 61 -12.64 -8.56 41.64
N GLY A 62 -12.04 -9.63 42.16
CA GLY A 62 -11.08 -10.47 41.41
C GLY A 62 -11.73 -11.18 40.22
N PRO A 63 -12.75 -12.03 40.45
CA PRO A 63 -13.49 -12.69 39.37
C PRO A 63 -14.12 -11.73 38.35
N LEU A 64 -14.67 -10.59 38.81
CA LEU A 64 -15.20 -9.57 37.91
C LEU A 64 -14.10 -8.97 37.02
N HIS A 65 -12.97 -8.59 37.60
CA HIS A 65 -11.83 -8.05 36.86
C HIS A 65 -11.34 -9.03 35.80
N GLN A 66 -11.11 -10.30 36.18
CA GLN A 66 -10.67 -11.35 35.27
C GLN A 66 -11.68 -11.61 34.14
N ARG A 67 -12.99 -11.54 34.44
CA ARG A 67 -14.05 -11.67 33.43
C ARG A 67 -13.97 -10.57 32.38
N LEU A 68 -13.83 -9.32 32.81
CA LEU A 68 -13.76 -8.17 31.91
C LEU A 68 -12.45 -8.16 31.10
N GLU A 69 -11.32 -8.55 31.70
CA GLU A 69 -10.06 -8.71 30.97
C GLU A 69 -10.15 -9.78 29.90
N SER A 70 -10.71 -10.94 30.23
CA SER A 70 -10.94 -12.03 29.27
C SER A 70 -11.85 -11.61 28.12
N TRP A 71 -12.95 -10.90 28.43
CA TRP A 71 -13.83 -10.35 27.41
C TRP A 71 -13.12 -9.33 26.51
N MET A 72 -12.35 -8.40 27.10
CA MET A 72 -11.63 -7.37 26.35
C MET A 72 -10.60 -7.99 25.41
N ALA A 73 -9.82 -8.96 25.89
CA ALA A 73 -8.87 -9.72 25.06
C ALA A 73 -9.59 -10.47 23.92
N GLY A 74 -10.73 -11.09 24.22
CA GLY A 74 -11.59 -11.73 23.21
C GLY A 74 -12.12 -10.74 22.16
N HIS A 75 -12.57 -9.56 22.59
CA HIS A 75 -13.08 -8.51 21.72
C HIS A 75 -11.99 -7.98 20.78
N ILE A 76 -10.79 -7.68 21.31
CA ILE A 76 -9.63 -7.27 20.49
C ILE A 76 -9.29 -8.35 19.47
N LYS A 77 -9.22 -9.62 19.90
CA LYS A 77 -8.90 -10.73 19.02
C LYS A 77 -9.97 -10.95 17.93
N ALA A 78 -11.24 -10.72 18.23
CA ALA A 78 -12.32 -10.85 17.25
C ALA A 78 -12.30 -9.73 16.20
N VAL A 79 -12.06 -8.48 16.62
CA VAL A 79 -12.11 -7.31 15.72
C VAL A 79 -10.80 -7.11 14.96
N LEU A 80 -9.66 -7.39 15.60
CA LEU A 80 -8.30 -7.22 15.08
C LEU A 80 -7.59 -8.57 14.88
N GLU A 81 -8.33 -9.63 14.53
CA GLU A 81 -7.83 -11.00 14.39
C GLU A 81 -6.46 -11.10 13.68
N PRO A 82 -6.23 -10.49 12.50
CA PRO A 82 -4.95 -10.62 11.81
C PRO A 82 -3.79 -9.95 12.53
N LEU A 83 -4.07 -8.89 13.28
CA LEU A 83 -3.07 -8.16 14.06
C LEU A 83 -2.74 -8.92 15.35
N ALA A 84 -3.76 -9.43 16.05
CA ALA A 84 -3.60 -10.27 17.23
C ALA A 84 -2.84 -11.57 16.90
N ALA A 85 -3.01 -12.12 15.69
CA ALA A 85 -2.27 -13.29 15.22
C ALA A 85 -0.75 -13.06 15.08
N LEU A 86 -0.29 -11.80 14.98
CA LEU A 86 1.16 -11.49 14.94
C LEU A 86 1.84 -11.69 16.28
N GLU A 87 1.08 -11.69 17.38
CA GLU A 87 1.60 -11.98 18.72
C GLU A 87 2.06 -13.44 18.84
N ASN A 88 1.49 -14.34 18.04
CA ASN A 88 1.93 -15.73 18.01
C ASN A 88 3.25 -15.88 17.22
N GLU A 89 4.31 -16.15 17.97
CA GLU A 89 5.66 -16.35 17.47
C GLU A 89 5.88 -17.74 16.80
N GLU A 90 4.90 -18.64 16.86
CA GLU A 90 5.04 -20.00 16.35
C GLU A 90 5.11 -20.03 14.81
N GLY A 91 6.21 -20.55 14.25
CA GLY A 91 6.41 -20.58 12.79
C GLY A 91 6.76 -19.22 12.19
N ILE A 92 7.33 -18.29 12.98
CA ILE A 92 8.01 -17.10 12.48
C ILE A 92 9.32 -16.88 13.23
N SER A 93 10.42 -16.68 12.52
CA SER A 93 11.75 -16.55 13.11
C SER A 93 12.58 -15.46 12.42
N GLY A 94 13.69 -15.08 13.04
CA GLY A 94 14.67 -14.16 12.45
C GLY A 94 14.08 -12.81 12.02
N PRO A 95 14.44 -12.30 10.82
CA PRO A 95 13.96 -11.01 10.33
C PRO A 95 12.44 -10.93 10.17
N ALA A 96 11.78 -12.05 9.84
CA ALA A 96 10.33 -12.10 9.72
C ALA A 96 9.64 -11.79 11.06
N LYS A 97 10.17 -12.34 12.16
CA LYS A 97 9.67 -12.06 13.52
C LYS A 97 9.82 -10.59 13.88
N GLY A 98 10.97 -9.99 13.54
CA GLY A 98 11.19 -8.55 13.72
C GLY A 98 10.18 -7.68 12.95
N ILE A 99 9.89 -8.04 11.69
CA ILE A 99 8.88 -7.35 10.89
C ILE A 99 7.48 -7.49 11.51
N ALA A 100 7.09 -8.70 11.92
CA ALA A 100 5.78 -8.92 12.54
C ALA A 100 5.63 -8.12 13.84
N PHE A 101 6.68 -8.07 14.67
CA PHE A 101 6.69 -7.26 15.89
C PHE A 101 6.51 -5.76 15.60
N GLN A 102 7.25 -5.21 14.63
CA GLN A 102 7.12 -3.80 14.24
C GLN A 102 5.71 -3.47 13.70
N VAL A 103 5.12 -4.39 12.93
CA VAL A 103 3.75 -4.25 12.42
C VAL A 103 2.73 -4.31 13.57
N TYR A 104 2.92 -5.20 14.54
CA TYR A 104 2.07 -5.31 15.73
C TYR A 104 2.10 -4.01 16.55
N GLU A 105 3.30 -3.50 16.89
CA GLU A 105 3.48 -2.28 17.69
C GLU A 105 2.93 -1.03 16.98
N SER A 106 2.99 -1.00 15.64
CA SER A 106 2.47 0.12 14.84
C SER A 106 0.99 -0.01 14.47
N LEU A 107 0.24 -0.92 15.13
CA LEU A 107 -1.18 -1.19 14.88
C LEU A 107 -1.50 -1.54 13.41
N GLY A 108 -0.55 -2.21 12.76
CA GLY A 108 -0.76 -2.87 11.48
C GLY A 108 -0.18 -2.16 10.25
N ILE A 109 0.45 -0.97 10.38
CA ILE A 109 1.06 -0.26 9.24
C ILE A 109 2.42 0.33 9.62
N VAL A 110 3.46 0.00 8.84
CA VAL A 110 4.83 0.48 9.03
C VAL A 110 5.38 1.00 7.69
N PRO A 111 6.15 2.11 7.67
CA PRO A 111 6.88 2.51 6.49
C PRO A 111 7.92 1.46 6.11
N ARG A 112 7.95 1.02 4.85
CA ARG A 112 8.91 0.02 4.39
C ARG A 112 10.36 0.49 4.62
N ALA A 113 10.60 1.80 4.55
CA ALA A 113 11.89 2.41 4.82
C ALA A 113 12.44 2.05 6.22
N ASP A 114 11.57 1.92 7.21
CA ASP A 114 11.97 1.62 8.60
C ASP A 114 12.32 0.13 8.78
N LEU A 115 11.91 -0.70 7.82
CA LEU A 115 12.13 -2.16 7.81
C LEU A 115 13.16 -2.59 6.76
N GLU A 116 13.89 -1.65 6.15
CA GLU A 116 14.76 -1.91 5.00
C GLU A 116 15.83 -2.98 5.29
N SER A 117 16.45 -2.93 6.47
CA SER A 117 17.44 -3.93 6.91
C SER A 117 16.81 -5.32 7.09
N LEU A 118 15.69 -5.40 7.81
CA LEU A 118 14.99 -6.66 8.05
C LEU A 118 14.47 -7.30 6.75
N ILE A 119 14.02 -6.48 5.80
CA ILE A 119 13.52 -6.94 4.50
C ILE A 119 14.69 -7.44 3.62
N ALA A 120 15.87 -6.83 3.73
CA ALA A 120 17.05 -7.27 2.99
C ALA A 120 17.53 -8.66 3.43
N ASP A 121 17.45 -8.95 4.72
CA ASP A 121 17.85 -10.25 5.30
C ASP A 121 16.75 -11.32 5.21
N LEU A 122 15.59 -10.98 4.64
CA LEU A 122 14.44 -11.88 4.57
C LEU A 122 14.63 -12.94 3.47
N ASP A 123 14.45 -14.20 3.84
CA ASP A 123 14.51 -15.37 2.95
C ASP A 123 13.11 -15.76 2.40
N THR A 124 13.02 -16.88 1.69
CA THR A 124 11.76 -17.33 1.08
C THR A 124 10.76 -17.79 2.14
N GLU A 125 11.24 -18.50 3.17
CA GLU A 125 10.42 -19.03 4.27
C GLU A 125 9.83 -17.89 5.11
N GLY A 126 10.64 -16.90 5.51
CA GLY A 126 10.18 -15.72 6.22
C GLY A 126 9.15 -14.90 5.43
N ARG A 127 9.32 -14.78 4.11
CA ARG A 127 8.29 -14.17 3.23
C ARG A 127 6.99 -14.98 3.25
N GLN A 128 7.06 -16.30 3.22
CA GLN A 128 5.87 -17.16 3.28
C GLN A 128 5.17 -17.06 4.64
N ALA A 129 5.93 -17.04 5.74
CA ALA A 129 5.41 -16.88 7.09
C ALA A 129 4.66 -15.55 7.29
N LEU A 130 5.18 -14.44 6.74
CA LEU A 130 4.51 -13.14 6.75
C LEU A 130 3.22 -13.14 5.92
N ARG A 131 3.24 -13.76 4.73
CA ARG A 131 2.02 -13.88 3.89
C ARG A 131 0.94 -14.73 4.56
N ALA A 132 1.32 -15.82 5.24
CA ALA A 132 0.39 -16.65 6.01
C ALA A 132 -0.35 -15.83 7.08
N ARG A 133 0.36 -14.88 7.70
CA ARG A 133 -0.17 -13.90 8.67
C ARG A 133 -0.81 -12.66 8.05
N LYS A 134 -1.09 -12.68 6.75
CA LYS A 134 -1.73 -11.58 6.02
C LYS A 134 -0.94 -10.26 6.00
N VAL A 135 0.36 -10.30 6.30
CA VAL A 135 1.25 -9.13 6.17
C VAL A 135 1.65 -8.97 4.71
N ARG A 136 1.33 -7.80 4.13
CA ARG A 136 1.69 -7.41 2.77
C ARG A 136 2.93 -6.53 2.80
N LEU A 137 3.97 -6.96 2.08
CA LEU A 137 5.21 -6.19 1.88
C LEU A 137 5.06 -5.29 0.64
N GLY A 138 4.35 -4.18 0.77
CA GLY A 138 4.15 -3.22 -0.32
C GLY A 138 5.42 -2.42 -0.65
N PRO A 139 5.45 -1.67 -1.77
CA PRO A 139 6.64 -0.93 -2.22
C PRO A 139 7.05 0.21 -1.28
N ILE A 140 6.08 0.86 -0.64
CA ILE A 140 6.31 2.00 0.28
C ILE A 140 5.92 1.65 1.72
N LEU A 141 4.90 0.81 1.91
CA LEU A 141 4.33 0.49 3.22
C LEU A 141 4.25 -1.03 3.40
N VAL A 142 4.48 -1.49 4.63
CA VAL A 142 4.19 -2.85 5.07
C VAL A 142 2.93 -2.80 5.93
N PHE A 143 1.91 -3.58 5.57
CA PHE A 143 0.61 -3.47 6.23
C PHE A 143 -0.23 -4.75 6.17
N ILE A 144 -1.33 -4.79 6.94
CA ILE A 144 -2.33 -5.86 6.87
C ILE A 144 -3.62 -5.35 6.18
N PRO A 145 -3.97 -5.82 4.96
CA PRO A 145 -5.12 -5.30 4.21
C PRO A 145 -6.48 -5.47 4.90
N ALA A 146 -6.65 -6.52 5.72
CA ALA A 146 -7.92 -6.84 6.36
C ALA A 146 -8.36 -5.85 7.46
N LEU A 147 -7.47 -4.95 7.90
CA LEU A 147 -7.74 -4.00 9.00
C LEU A 147 -8.48 -2.73 8.56
N ASN A 148 -8.88 -2.62 7.30
CA ASN A 148 -9.58 -1.43 6.77
C ASN A 148 -11.08 -1.38 7.10
N LYS A 149 -11.61 -2.42 7.76
CA LYS A 149 -13.01 -2.46 8.20
C LYS A 149 -13.28 -1.37 9.24
N PRO A 150 -14.44 -0.70 9.24
CA PRO A 150 -14.73 0.38 10.17
C PRO A 150 -14.57 0.03 11.66
N ALA A 151 -14.99 -1.17 12.07
CA ALA A 151 -14.81 -1.65 13.44
C ALA A 151 -13.33 -1.72 13.84
N ALA A 152 -12.47 -2.20 12.94
CA ALA A 152 -11.03 -2.27 13.17
C ALA A 152 -10.37 -0.88 13.17
N VAL A 153 -10.85 0.06 12.35
CA VAL A 153 -10.39 1.46 12.35
C VAL A 153 -10.72 2.13 13.69
N ARG A 154 -11.98 2.01 14.17
CA ARG A 154 -12.42 2.59 15.44
C ARG A 154 -11.68 2.01 16.64
N LEU A 155 -11.55 0.68 16.70
CA LEU A 155 -10.85 0.04 17.82
C LEU A 155 -9.35 0.39 17.82
N ARG A 156 -8.68 0.43 16.66
CA ARG A 156 -7.28 0.89 16.59
C ARG A 156 -7.13 2.33 17.01
N ALA A 157 -8.06 3.21 16.65
CA ALA A 157 -8.03 4.60 17.06
C ALA A 157 -8.14 4.75 18.57
N LEU A 158 -9.09 4.04 19.19
CA LEU A 158 -9.29 4.00 20.64
C LEU A 158 -8.02 3.50 21.36
N LEU A 159 -7.51 2.33 20.97
CA LEU A 159 -6.31 1.73 21.57
C LEU A 159 -5.07 2.60 21.39
N TRP A 160 -4.89 3.20 20.20
CA TRP A 160 -3.80 4.14 19.95
C TRP A 160 -3.89 5.37 20.85
N GLY A 161 -5.09 5.94 20.99
CA GLY A 161 -5.34 7.10 21.85
C GLY A 161 -5.01 6.81 23.31
N ILE A 162 -5.45 5.66 23.82
CA ILE A 162 -5.15 5.21 25.19
C ILE A 162 -3.66 5.02 25.40
N HIS A 163 -2.99 4.32 24.48
CA HIS A 163 -1.55 4.04 24.58
C HIS A 163 -0.68 5.30 24.49
N HIS A 164 -1.15 6.34 23.78
CA HIS A 164 -0.42 7.61 23.62
C HIS A 164 -0.94 8.74 24.53
N GLY A 165 -1.81 8.43 25.49
CA GLY A 165 -2.36 9.39 26.44
C GLY A 165 -3.15 10.53 25.80
N LYS A 166 -3.85 10.27 24.69
CA LYS A 166 -4.69 11.25 23.99
C LYS A 166 -6.10 11.29 24.58
N ALA A 167 -6.76 12.43 24.41
CA ALA A 167 -8.16 12.58 24.78
C ALA A 167 -9.05 11.72 23.87
N LEU A 168 -10.04 11.07 24.47
CA LEU A 168 -11.07 10.29 23.78
C LEU A 168 -12.37 11.09 23.69
N PRO A 169 -13.21 10.87 22.65
CA PRO A 169 -13.02 9.92 21.55
C PRO A 169 -12.00 10.43 20.52
N MET A 170 -11.22 9.51 19.95
CA MET A 170 -10.32 9.84 18.83
C MET A 170 -11.14 10.08 17.56
N GLN A 171 -10.82 11.15 16.83
CA GLN A 171 -11.50 11.43 15.56
C GLN A 171 -11.06 10.45 14.48
N THR A 172 -11.97 9.57 14.05
CA THR A 172 -11.72 8.63 12.94
C THR A 172 -12.31 9.11 11.62
N PRO A 173 -11.72 8.70 10.48
CA PRO A 173 -12.33 8.92 9.17
C PRO A 173 -13.75 8.33 9.09
N LYS A 174 -14.62 8.98 8.30
CA LYS A 174 -15.99 8.47 8.06
C LYS A 174 -15.95 7.13 7.34
N ASP A 175 -16.87 6.25 7.69
CA ASP A 175 -16.99 4.92 7.10
C ASP A 175 -17.14 5.01 5.57
N GLY A 176 -16.35 4.21 4.85
CA GLY A 176 -16.37 4.14 3.37
C GLY A 176 -15.57 5.23 2.65
N VAL A 177 -15.10 6.28 3.32
CA VAL A 177 -14.29 7.34 2.68
C VAL A 177 -12.96 6.77 2.21
N VAL A 178 -12.57 7.10 0.98
CA VAL A 178 -11.32 6.63 0.38
C VAL A 178 -10.16 7.57 0.71
N SER A 179 -10.36 8.87 0.56
CA SER A 179 -9.40 9.87 1.01
C SER A 179 -10.10 11.18 1.34
N PHE A 180 -9.44 12.02 2.11
CA PHE A 180 -9.93 13.34 2.47
C PHE A 180 -8.75 14.29 2.71
N GLU A 181 -9.03 15.58 2.60
CA GLU A 181 -8.03 16.62 2.83
C GLU A 181 -7.79 16.82 4.32
N ILE A 182 -6.53 17.10 4.65
CA ILE A 182 -6.08 17.31 6.01
C ILE A 182 -4.93 18.32 6.00
N ASP A 183 -4.84 19.14 7.04
CA ASP A 183 -3.62 19.92 7.28
C ASP A 183 -2.57 19.00 7.93
N PRO A 184 -1.49 18.62 7.22
CA PRO A 184 -0.47 17.73 7.76
C PRO A 184 0.30 18.33 8.94
N SER A 185 0.17 19.64 9.19
CA SER A 185 0.81 20.35 10.31
C SER A 185 -0.06 20.32 11.58
N ALA A 186 -1.37 20.19 11.42
CA ALA A 186 -2.33 20.20 12.51
C ALA A 186 -2.57 18.80 13.11
N VAL A 187 -2.05 17.74 12.47
CA VAL A 187 -2.40 16.36 12.82
C VAL A 187 -1.20 15.45 13.03
N ASP A 188 -1.43 14.41 13.84
CA ASP A 188 -0.44 13.36 14.06
C ASP A 188 -0.47 12.34 12.90
N LYS A 189 0.56 12.37 12.04
CA LYS A 189 0.69 11.44 10.93
C LYS A 189 0.77 9.98 11.38
N ARG A 190 1.33 9.70 12.57
CA ARG A 190 1.43 8.34 13.11
C ARG A 190 0.07 7.79 13.50
N PHE A 191 -0.82 8.63 14.04
CA PHE A 191 -2.21 8.25 14.30
C PHE A 191 -2.92 7.83 13.02
N TYR A 192 -2.90 8.69 12.00
CA TYR A 192 -3.56 8.42 10.73
C TYR A 192 -3.01 7.17 10.03
N GLN A 193 -1.71 6.95 10.12
CA GLN A 193 -1.10 5.70 9.66
C GLN A 193 -1.60 4.49 10.47
N ALA A 194 -1.61 4.55 11.80
CA ALA A 194 -2.06 3.46 12.67
C ALA A 194 -3.52 3.05 12.42
N VAL A 195 -4.39 3.99 12.03
CA VAL A 195 -5.80 3.72 11.73
C VAL A 195 -6.08 3.34 10.28
N GLY A 196 -5.06 3.25 9.41
CA GLY A 196 -5.23 2.81 8.02
C GLY A 196 -5.28 3.90 6.96
N TYR A 197 -5.01 5.15 7.32
CA TYR A 197 -5.09 6.32 6.45
C TYR A 197 -3.77 7.12 6.41
N PRO A 198 -2.65 6.52 5.96
CA PRO A 198 -1.38 7.24 5.87
C PRO A 198 -1.52 8.58 5.12
N VAL A 199 -0.79 9.59 5.61
CA VAL A 199 -0.87 10.97 5.11
C VAL A 199 0.23 11.22 4.08
N PHE A 200 -0.18 11.58 2.87
CA PHE A 200 0.71 12.01 1.78
C PHE A 200 0.28 13.39 1.28
N GLY A 201 1.19 14.35 1.37
CA GLY A 201 0.91 15.75 1.06
C GLY A 201 -0.16 16.29 2.01
N ARG A 202 -1.24 16.80 1.43
CA ARG A 202 -2.39 17.38 2.15
C ARG A 202 -3.57 16.40 2.27
N ARG A 203 -3.34 15.09 2.09
CA ARG A 203 -4.41 14.08 2.10
C ARG A 203 -4.09 12.89 2.97
N ALA A 204 -5.09 12.40 3.68
CA ALA A 204 -5.09 11.10 4.33
C ALA A 204 -5.81 10.10 3.42
N ILE A 205 -5.17 8.98 3.10
CA ILE A 205 -5.62 8.06 2.04
C ILE A 205 -5.72 6.65 2.60
N ARG A 206 -6.85 5.98 2.37
CA ARG A 206 -7.05 4.58 2.76
C ARG A 206 -5.98 3.69 2.13
N ILE A 207 -5.33 2.88 2.95
CA ILE A 207 -4.12 2.15 2.58
C ILE A 207 -4.26 1.23 1.36
N ASP A 208 -5.41 0.60 1.14
CA ASP A 208 -5.66 -0.27 -0.01
C ASP A 208 -5.70 0.51 -1.33
N MET A 209 -6.33 1.68 -1.34
CA MET A 209 -6.38 2.53 -2.53
C MET A 209 -5.05 3.22 -2.78
N LEU A 210 -4.34 3.61 -1.71
CA LEU A 210 -2.97 4.06 -1.83
C LEU A 210 -2.05 2.98 -2.42
N ASP A 211 -2.11 1.75 -1.92
CA ASP A 211 -1.30 0.64 -2.44
C ASP A 211 -1.64 0.34 -3.90
N ARG A 212 -2.91 0.46 -4.30
CA ARG A 212 -3.32 0.33 -5.70
C ARG A 212 -2.67 1.39 -6.60
N VAL A 213 -2.67 2.66 -6.19
CA VAL A 213 -2.01 3.75 -6.92
C VAL A 213 -0.50 3.49 -6.98
N ILE A 214 0.12 3.12 -5.86
CA ILE A 214 1.54 2.81 -5.79
C ILE A 214 1.87 1.70 -6.79
N ASN A 215 1.16 0.57 -6.78
CA ASN A 215 1.44 -0.53 -7.71
C ASN A 215 1.30 -0.08 -9.17
N ALA A 216 0.25 0.69 -9.52
CA ALA A 216 0.11 1.23 -10.88
C ALA A 216 1.28 2.14 -11.29
N VAL A 217 1.82 2.95 -10.36
CA VAL A 217 3.00 3.77 -10.59
C VAL A 217 4.24 2.92 -10.85
N TYR A 218 4.47 1.86 -10.07
CA TYR A 218 5.65 1.00 -10.23
C TYR A 218 5.55 0.07 -11.45
N ASP A 219 4.35 -0.43 -11.77
CA ASP A 219 4.09 -1.30 -12.91
C ASP A 219 4.17 -0.53 -14.24
N GLY A 220 3.70 0.73 -14.26
CA GLY A 220 3.74 1.61 -15.42
C GLY A 220 5.06 2.39 -15.58
N ALA A 221 6.05 2.16 -14.73
CA ALA A 221 7.31 2.89 -14.78
C ALA A 221 8.28 2.28 -15.81
N GLU A 222 8.62 3.06 -16.83
CA GLU A 222 9.62 2.72 -17.84
C GLU A 222 10.86 3.61 -17.70
N ASN A 223 12.05 3.01 -17.68
CA ASN A 223 13.32 3.75 -17.54
C ASN A 223 13.37 4.69 -16.31
N GLY A 224 12.63 4.36 -15.24
CA GLY A 224 12.53 5.16 -14.03
C GLY A 224 11.67 6.42 -14.19
N LYS A 225 10.81 6.49 -15.19
CA LYS A 225 9.81 7.52 -15.40
C LYS A 225 8.43 6.88 -15.51
N PHE A 226 7.39 7.58 -15.08
CA PHE A 226 6.01 7.15 -15.27
C PHE A 226 5.13 8.36 -15.57
N ARG A 227 4.01 8.13 -16.27
CA ARG A 227 2.98 9.15 -16.49
C ARG A 227 1.89 9.00 -15.44
N ALA A 228 1.45 10.10 -14.83
CA ALA A 228 0.24 10.07 -14.00
C ALA A 228 -0.97 9.67 -14.87
N GLN A 229 -1.94 8.96 -14.28
CA GLN A 229 -3.15 8.53 -15.00
C GLN A 229 -4.39 9.09 -14.31
N HIS A 230 -5.42 9.42 -15.10
CA HIS A 230 -6.71 9.89 -14.55
C HIS A 230 -7.34 8.87 -13.61
N THR A 231 -7.18 7.58 -13.91
CA THR A 231 -7.61 6.46 -13.07
C THR A 231 -7.03 6.53 -11.65
N MET A 232 -5.80 7.03 -11.49
CA MET A 232 -5.19 7.21 -10.17
C MET A 232 -5.91 8.30 -9.36
N ALA A 233 -6.26 9.42 -9.99
CA ALA A 233 -7.01 10.50 -9.34
C ALA A 233 -8.44 10.05 -8.98
N GLU A 234 -9.07 9.28 -9.87
CA GLU A 234 -10.39 8.67 -9.65
C GLU A 234 -10.38 7.70 -8.47
N TRP A 235 -9.39 6.81 -8.37
CA TRP A 235 -9.27 5.89 -7.23
C TRP A 235 -9.06 6.62 -5.91
N LEU A 236 -8.37 7.75 -5.92
CA LEU A 236 -8.18 8.56 -4.72
C LEU A 236 -9.38 9.46 -4.41
N GLY A 237 -10.26 9.72 -5.38
CA GLY A 237 -11.32 10.72 -5.26
C GLY A 237 -10.74 12.12 -5.05
N CYS A 238 -9.70 12.49 -5.81
CA CYS A 238 -9.04 13.78 -5.71
C CYS A 238 -8.94 14.48 -7.07
N SER A 239 -8.66 15.78 -7.04
CA SER A 239 -8.29 16.52 -8.25
C SER A 239 -6.94 16.03 -8.79
N ILE A 240 -6.64 16.40 -10.04
CA ILE A 240 -5.35 16.11 -10.68
C ILE A 240 -4.20 16.76 -9.89
N ASP A 241 -4.37 17.99 -9.43
CA ASP A 241 -3.38 18.66 -8.58
C ASP A 241 -3.18 17.92 -7.25
N GLY A 242 -4.27 17.45 -6.65
CA GLY A 242 -4.21 16.62 -5.45
C GLY A 242 -3.46 15.29 -5.67
N LEU A 243 -3.59 14.68 -6.85
CA LEU A 243 -2.79 13.51 -7.21
C LEU A 243 -1.30 13.87 -7.30
N TYR A 244 -0.96 15.00 -7.92
CA TYR A 244 0.42 15.45 -8.02
C TYR A 244 1.05 15.69 -6.65
N ASP A 245 0.34 16.37 -5.74
CA ASP A 245 0.79 16.56 -4.35
C ASP A 245 1.09 15.22 -3.65
N VAL A 246 0.26 14.20 -3.87
CA VAL A 246 0.44 12.86 -3.31
C VAL A 246 1.67 12.17 -3.91
N LEU A 247 1.84 12.22 -5.24
CA LEU A 247 3.00 11.64 -5.94
C LEU A 247 4.30 12.31 -5.49
N GLU A 248 4.31 13.63 -5.35
CA GLU A 248 5.47 14.40 -4.87
C GLU A 248 5.78 14.10 -3.40
N ALA A 249 4.76 13.97 -2.55
CA ALA A 249 4.94 13.59 -1.16
C ALA A 249 5.49 12.16 -0.97
N MET A 250 5.21 11.24 -1.91
CA MET A 250 5.87 9.92 -1.97
C MET A 250 7.36 10.01 -2.37
N GLY A 251 7.78 11.17 -2.86
CA GLY A 251 9.14 11.50 -3.28
C GLY A 251 9.40 11.31 -4.77
N HIS A 252 8.35 11.21 -5.59
CA HIS A 252 8.47 11.31 -7.05
C HIS A 252 8.73 12.76 -7.44
N ARG A 253 9.47 12.99 -8.53
CA ARG A 253 9.76 14.35 -9.00
C ARG A 253 9.03 14.62 -10.30
N ARG A 254 8.17 15.63 -10.33
CA ARG A 254 7.46 16.05 -11.54
C ARG A 254 8.45 16.51 -12.60
N ILE A 255 8.25 16.02 -13.82
CA ILE A 255 8.93 16.53 -15.02
C ILE A 255 8.09 17.69 -15.50
N LYS A 256 8.63 18.90 -15.42
CA LYS A 256 8.06 20.03 -16.15
C LYS A 256 8.34 19.76 -17.61
N GLU A 257 7.36 19.22 -18.32
CA GLU A 257 7.35 19.33 -19.78
C GLU A 257 7.18 20.82 -20.05
N GLU A 258 8.19 21.47 -20.65
CA GLU A 258 7.93 22.71 -21.34
C GLU A 258 6.92 22.35 -22.41
N LEU A 259 5.68 22.79 -22.22
CA LEU A 259 4.68 22.83 -23.27
C LEU A 259 5.33 23.62 -24.39
N LYS A 260 5.91 22.92 -25.38
CA LYS A 260 6.04 23.51 -26.70
C LYS A 260 4.61 23.70 -27.12
N ASP A 261 4.13 24.93 -26.97
CA ASP A 261 2.95 25.41 -27.65
C ASP A 261 3.06 24.88 -29.08
N VAL A 262 2.18 23.95 -29.42
CA VAL A 262 1.97 23.62 -30.82
C VAL A 262 1.20 24.81 -31.35
N THR A 263 1.93 25.87 -31.68
CA THR A 263 1.47 26.91 -32.59
C THR A 263 0.87 26.16 -33.78
N PRO A 264 -0.39 26.41 -34.17
CA PRO A 264 -0.91 25.89 -35.42
C PRO A 264 -0.13 26.60 -36.54
N GLU A 265 1.05 26.10 -36.89
CA GLU A 265 1.74 26.48 -38.12
C GLU A 265 0.91 25.98 -39.29
N GLU A 266 0.19 26.93 -39.88
CA GLU A 266 0.12 27.16 -41.32
C GLU A 266 -0.03 25.90 -42.18
N LYS A 267 -1.28 25.46 -42.32
CA LYS A 267 -1.75 24.92 -43.60
C LYS A 267 -2.70 25.93 -44.23
N ALA A 268 -2.20 26.72 -45.17
CA ALA A 268 -2.90 27.07 -46.42
C ALA A 268 -2.12 28.17 -47.15
N THR A 269 -1.23 27.78 -48.06
CA THR A 269 -0.95 28.59 -49.24
C THR A 269 -0.59 27.65 -50.37
N GLU A 270 -1.60 27.21 -51.12
CA GLU A 270 -1.38 26.74 -52.48
C GLU A 270 -2.64 27.01 -53.32
N GLU A 271 -2.50 28.07 -54.12
CA GLU A 271 -2.99 28.25 -55.49
C GLU A 271 -4.50 28.20 -55.79
N THR A 272 -5.02 29.41 -55.98
CA THR A 272 -6.13 29.73 -56.89
C THR A 272 -5.69 29.57 -58.35
N PRO A 273 -6.57 29.07 -59.23
CA PRO A 273 -6.83 29.80 -60.48
C PRO A 273 -8.32 30.10 -60.69
N GLU A 274 -8.58 31.34 -61.16
CA GLU A 274 -9.82 31.83 -61.76
C GLU A 274 -10.25 30.93 -62.95
N ALA A 275 -11.51 30.74 -63.32
CA ALA A 275 -12.58 31.68 -63.67
C ALA A 275 -13.89 30.88 -63.98
N PRO A 276 -14.98 31.45 -64.55
CA PRO A 276 -15.79 32.60 -64.15
C PRO A 276 -17.29 32.21 -63.93
N SER A 277 -18.04 33.19 -63.40
CA SER A 277 -19.49 33.24 -63.19
C SER A 277 -20.33 33.00 -64.45
N GLU A 278 -21.41 32.18 -64.34
CA GLU A 278 -22.74 32.46 -64.91
C GLU A 278 -23.87 31.83 -64.04
N THR A 279 -24.90 32.61 -63.76
CA THR A 279 -26.30 32.23 -63.43
C THR A 279 -27.18 32.93 -64.48
N PRO A 280 -28.47 32.58 -64.77
CA PRO A 280 -29.48 32.08 -63.81
C PRO A 280 -30.58 31.12 -64.37
N SER A 281 -31.51 30.76 -63.47
CA SER A 281 -32.98 30.68 -63.63
C SER A 281 -33.69 29.32 -63.47
N GLU A 282 -34.57 29.30 -62.45
CA GLU A 282 -35.95 28.76 -62.36
C GLU A 282 -36.21 27.27 -62.72
N THR A 283 -36.97 26.44 -61.98
CA THR A 283 -38.33 26.59 -61.40
C THR A 283 -38.61 25.45 -60.37
N HIS A 284 -39.50 25.72 -59.41
CA HIS A 284 -40.19 24.79 -58.46
C HIS A 284 -41.30 23.95 -59.18
N PRO A 285 -42.09 23.02 -58.54
CA PRO A 285 -42.17 22.55 -57.13
C PRO A 285 -42.41 21.02 -56.88
N GLU A 286 -42.48 20.65 -55.58
CA GLU A 286 -43.21 19.50 -54.92
C GLU A 286 -42.74 18.05 -55.23
N GLU A 287 -42.53 17.11 -54.29
CA GLU A 287 -43.35 16.72 -53.11
C GLU A 287 -42.52 15.93 -52.05
N GLU A 288 -43.13 15.80 -50.87
CA GLU A 288 -42.76 15.13 -49.62
C GLU A 288 -42.03 13.75 -49.66
N GLN A 289 -41.06 13.57 -48.75
CA GLN A 289 -41.00 12.51 -47.71
C GLN A 289 -39.54 12.20 -47.31
N GLY A 290 -39.23 12.27 -46.02
CA GLY A 290 -37.98 11.72 -45.48
C GLY A 290 -37.29 12.49 -44.34
N ALA A 291 -38.05 13.01 -43.37
CA ALA A 291 -37.48 13.71 -42.22
C ALA A 291 -37.09 12.79 -41.04
N GLU A 292 -37.33 11.47 -41.11
CA GLU A 292 -37.09 10.57 -39.97
C GLU A 292 -35.75 9.82 -39.96
N LYS A 293 -34.84 10.08 -40.92
CA LYS A 293 -33.56 9.36 -40.99
C LYS A 293 -32.31 10.18 -40.70
N LYS A 294 -32.46 11.47 -40.35
CA LYS A 294 -31.34 12.39 -40.17
C LYS A 294 -31.01 12.74 -38.71
N GLU A 295 -31.93 12.46 -37.78
CA GLU A 295 -31.70 12.68 -36.33
C GLU A 295 -31.06 11.47 -35.61
N GLU A 296 -31.16 10.27 -36.19
CA GLU A 296 -30.53 9.06 -35.59
C GLU A 296 -29.04 8.95 -35.94
N GLU A 297 -28.59 9.52 -37.07
CA GLU A 297 -27.18 9.60 -37.44
C GLU A 297 -26.42 10.74 -36.73
N THR A 298 -27.11 11.79 -36.27
CA THR A 298 -26.47 12.85 -35.47
C THR A 298 -26.28 12.46 -34.00
N LYS A 299 -27.14 11.58 -33.45
CA LYS A 299 -26.97 11.04 -32.08
C LYS A 299 -25.99 9.87 -32.00
N ALA A 300 -25.83 9.09 -33.08
CA ALA A 300 -24.86 7.98 -33.11
C ALA A 300 -23.42 8.41 -33.44
N GLN A 301 -23.21 9.66 -33.92
CA GLN A 301 -21.88 10.22 -34.14
C GLN A 301 -21.34 11.06 -32.97
N GLU A 302 -22.17 11.42 -31.99
CA GLU A 302 -21.71 12.01 -30.72
C GLU A 302 -21.25 10.96 -29.68
N GLU A 303 -21.57 9.68 -29.87
CA GLU A 303 -21.20 8.59 -28.94
C GLU A 303 -19.86 7.90 -29.26
N LYS A 304 -19.09 8.39 -30.24
CA LYS A 304 -17.74 7.88 -30.58
C LYS A 304 -16.66 8.94 -30.66
N ALA A 305 -16.84 10.09 -30.00
CA ALA A 305 -15.71 10.87 -29.54
C ALA A 305 -15.24 10.23 -28.23
N GLN A 306 -14.22 9.36 -28.32
CA GLN A 306 -13.47 8.96 -27.15
C GLN A 306 -12.99 10.25 -26.48
N ASP A 307 -13.51 10.45 -25.27
CA ASP A 307 -13.14 11.49 -24.32
C ASP A 307 -11.66 11.27 -23.96
N GLU A 308 -10.75 11.66 -24.85
CA GLU A 308 -9.30 11.60 -24.64
C GLU A 308 -8.93 12.63 -23.58
N LYS A 309 -9.12 12.24 -22.32
CA LYS A 309 -8.73 13.05 -21.17
C LYS A 309 -7.26 13.49 -21.35
N PRO A 310 -6.95 14.78 -21.18
CA PRO A 310 -5.67 15.36 -21.57
C PRO A 310 -4.49 14.68 -20.89
N ALA A 311 -3.40 14.44 -21.62
CA ALA A 311 -2.22 13.75 -21.08
C ALA A 311 -1.71 14.43 -19.79
N LEU A 312 -1.64 13.67 -18.70
CA LEU A 312 -1.17 14.17 -17.41
C LEU A 312 0.36 14.21 -17.34
N ALA A 313 0.88 14.97 -16.37
CA ALA A 313 2.30 15.17 -16.15
C ALA A 313 3.10 13.85 -15.98
N MET A 314 4.32 13.87 -16.49
CA MET A 314 5.33 12.84 -16.29
C MET A 314 6.08 13.05 -14.97
N PHE A 315 6.54 11.95 -14.36
CA PHE A 315 7.28 11.95 -13.09
C PHE A 315 8.52 11.05 -13.17
N PHE A 316 9.60 11.44 -12.50
CA PHE A 316 10.71 10.55 -12.18
C PHE A 316 10.36 9.70 -10.96
N LEU A 317 10.46 8.38 -11.13
CA LEU A 317 10.29 7.41 -10.05
C LEU A 317 11.43 7.55 -9.03
N LYS A 318 11.09 7.48 -7.74
CA LYS A 318 12.06 7.46 -6.65
C LYS A 318 12.73 6.09 -6.65
N LYS A 319 14.03 6.02 -6.96
CA LYS A 319 14.77 4.75 -6.84
C LYS A 319 14.96 4.40 -5.37
N GLY A 320 14.48 3.23 -4.94
CA GLY A 320 14.80 2.66 -3.63
C GLY A 320 16.31 2.43 -3.48
N LYS A 321 16.85 2.51 -2.26
CA LYS A 321 18.30 2.35 -2.02
C LYS A 321 18.82 0.97 -2.39
N ALA A 322 17.96 -0.05 -2.49
CA ALA A 322 18.29 -1.37 -3.02
C ALA A 322 18.92 -1.34 -4.43
N PHE A 323 18.62 -0.32 -5.26
CA PHE A 323 19.23 -0.15 -6.59
C PHE A 323 20.48 0.72 -6.62
N GLN A 324 20.92 1.30 -5.49
CA GLN A 324 22.15 2.13 -5.45
C GLN A 324 23.45 1.31 -5.39
N GLN A 325 23.39 0.02 -5.03
CA GLN A 325 24.59 -0.81 -4.86
C GLN A 325 25.25 -1.28 -6.17
N SER A 326 24.74 -0.88 -7.34
CA SER A 326 25.32 -1.22 -8.65
C SER A 326 25.95 -0.01 -9.37
N ARG A 327 26.66 0.86 -8.63
CA ARG A 327 27.68 1.72 -9.23
C ARG A 327 29.07 1.13 -8.94
N PRO A 328 29.84 0.70 -9.96
CA PRO A 328 31.24 0.34 -9.77
C PRO A 328 31.99 1.54 -9.16
N PRO A 329 32.87 1.34 -8.17
CA PRO A 329 33.62 2.45 -7.59
C PRO A 329 34.45 3.11 -8.70
N HIS A 330 34.25 4.42 -8.85
CA HIS A 330 35.01 5.28 -9.74
C HIS A 330 36.48 5.22 -9.30
N GLN A 331 37.33 4.50 -10.04
CA GLN A 331 38.78 4.47 -9.81
C GLN A 331 39.30 5.89 -10.02
N LYS A 332 39.74 6.54 -8.92
CA LYS A 332 40.46 7.81 -8.99
C LYS A 332 41.75 7.62 -9.81
N PRO A 333 42.14 8.57 -10.67
CA PRO A 333 43.37 8.47 -11.44
C PRO A 333 44.59 8.57 -10.50
N HIS A 334 45.49 7.58 -10.56
CA HIS A 334 46.75 7.60 -9.81
C HIS A 334 47.65 8.74 -10.30
N LYS A 335 47.97 9.67 -9.40
CA LYS A 335 49.01 10.70 -9.57
C LYS A 335 50.37 10.00 -9.57
N LYS A 336 51.14 10.15 -10.66
CA LYS A 336 52.55 9.71 -10.73
C LYS A 336 53.36 10.52 -9.72
N PHE A 337 54.12 9.83 -8.87
CA PHE A 337 55.20 10.43 -8.08
C PHE A 337 56.52 9.98 -8.68
N ASP A 338 57.33 10.97 -9.06
CA ASP A 338 58.72 10.82 -9.50
C ASP A 338 59.62 10.39 -8.34
N HIS A 339 60.48 9.39 -8.57
CA HIS A 339 61.53 9.02 -7.63
C HIS A 339 62.88 9.59 -8.07
N ALA A 340 63.46 10.45 -7.22
CA ALA A 340 64.86 10.82 -7.26
C ALA A 340 65.60 10.29 -6.01
N LYS A 341 66.64 9.47 -6.29
CA LYS A 341 67.91 9.20 -5.57
C LYS A 341 67.99 8.92 -4.06
N GLY A 342 68.76 7.85 -3.77
CA GLY A 342 69.55 7.57 -2.55
C GLY A 342 68.85 6.63 -1.57
N GLU A 343 69.42 5.61 -0.93
CA GLU A 343 70.74 4.97 -0.86
C GLU A 343 70.51 3.52 -0.37
N LYS A 344 71.43 2.59 -0.66
CA LYS A 344 71.37 1.20 -0.14
C LYS A 344 71.83 1.14 1.33
N PRO A 345 71.42 0.11 2.09
CA PRO A 345 72.40 -0.94 2.37
C PRO A 345 71.89 -2.38 2.24
N LYS A 346 72.87 -3.29 2.12
CA LYS A 346 72.82 -4.74 1.92
C LYS A 346 72.36 -5.51 3.17
N GLY A 347 71.73 -6.68 2.98
CA GLY A 347 71.61 -7.69 4.04
C GLY A 347 70.76 -8.94 3.73
N LYS A 348 71.35 -9.88 2.97
CA LYS A 348 71.20 -11.36 2.98
C LYS A 348 69.84 -12.11 2.99
N GLU A 349 69.74 -13.00 2.00
CA GLU A 349 69.27 -14.41 2.01
C GLU A 349 67.84 -14.69 2.50
N GLY A 350 66.92 -15.34 1.78
CA GLY A 350 66.95 -16.22 0.63
C GLY A 350 65.71 -17.13 0.74
N GLY A 351 64.93 -17.32 -0.32
CA GLY A 351 63.77 -18.23 -0.26
C GLY A 351 62.76 -18.05 -1.40
N LYS A 352 62.91 -18.85 -2.46
CA LYS A 352 61.98 -19.09 -3.58
C LYS A 352 60.55 -19.30 -3.03
N GLY A 353 59.45 -18.81 -3.60
CA GLY A 353 59.11 -18.59 -5.00
C GLY A 353 57.93 -19.50 -5.38
N LYS A 354 56.73 -18.93 -5.61
CA LYS A 354 55.78 -19.39 -6.65
C LYS A 354 54.61 -18.42 -6.80
N ARG A 355 54.61 -17.73 -7.95
CA ARG A 355 53.46 -17.08 -8.57
C ARG A 355 52.36 -18.11 -8.78
N ASN A 356 51.10 -17.74 -8.58
CA ASN A 356 50.01 -18.38 -9.28
C ASN A 356 49.12 -17.34 -9.96
N GLN A 357 48.91 -17.60 -11.25
CA GLN A 357 48.20 -16.79 -12.23
C GLN A 357 46.71 -16.64 -11.89
N SER A 358 46.23 -15.41 -12.03
CA SER A 358 44.82 -15.09 -12.19
C SER A 358 44.32 -15.63 -13.54
N THR A 359 43.35 -16.53 -13.52
CA THR A 359 42.50 -16.82 -14.69
C THR A 359 41.09 -16.29 -14.42
N ASN A 360 40.67 -15.39 -15.30
CA ASN A 360 39.30 -14.89 -15.44
C ASN A 360 38.32 -16.07 -15.52
N ARG A 361 37.36 -16.12 -14.60
CA ARG A 361 36.15 -16.94 -14.74
C ARG A 361 34.94 -16.03 -14.83
N THR A 362 34.29 -16.08 -15.98
CA THR A 362 32.94 -15.56 -16.21
C THR A 362 31.92 -16.28 -15.29
N PRO A 363 30.84 -15.61 -14.87
CA PRO A 363 29.86 -16.22 -13.99
C PRO A 363 29.02 -17.25 -14.76
N LYS A 364 29.09 -18.51 -14.32
CA LYS A 364 28.32 -19.63 -14.84
C LYS A 364 26.93 -19.60 -14.19
N ILE A 365 25.90 -19.34 -15.00
CA ILE A 365 24.49 -19.43 -14.61
C ILE A 365 24.20 -20.90 -14.28
N MET A 366 23.97 -21.21 -13.00
CA MET A 366 23.47 -22.52 -12.58
C MET A 366 21.94 -22.49 -12.59
N SER A 367 21.36 -23.08 -13.63
CA SER A 367 19.95 -23.50 -13.64
C SER A 367 19.85 -24.77 -12.80
N THR A 368 19.23 -24.67 -11.63
CA THR A 368 18.84 -25.82 -10.81
C THR A 368 17.33 -25.96 -10.87
N GLY A 369 16.85 -26.68 -11.88
CA GLY A 369 15.52 -27.27 -11.93
C GLY A 369 15.65 -28.72 -12.43
N PRO A 370 14.92 -29.69 -11.85
CA PRO A 370 14.92 -31.06 -12.36
C PRO A 370 14.35 -31.06 -13.79
N LYS A 371 15.03 -31.73 -14.71
CA LYS A 371 14.53 -31.90 -16.09
C LYS A 371 13.21 -32.69 -16.03
N PRO A 372 12.11 -32.19 -16.63
CA PRO A 372 10.87 -32.95 -16.70
C PRO A 372 11.11 -34.21 -17.54
N LYS A 373 10.71 -35.37 -17.01
CA LYS A 373 10.70 -36.62 -17.78
C LYS A 373 9.62 -36.50 -18.86
N PRO A 374 9.85 -37.02 -20.08
CA PRO A 374 8.88 -36.95 -21.17
C PRO A 374 7.55 -37.70 -20.88
N GLU A 375 7.50 -38.48 -19.79
CA GLU A 375 6.36 -39.28 -19.37
C GLU A 375 5.31 -38.48 -18.57
N ASP A 376 5.67 -37.30 -18.03
CA ASP A 376 4.76 -36.44 -17.23
C ASP A 376 4.23 -35.23 -18.03
N SER A 377 4.33 -35.27 -19.36
CA SER A 377 3.72 -34.23 -20.19
C SER A 377 2.19 -34.37 -20.19
N PRO A 378 1.43 -33.28 -19.94
CA PRO A 378 -0.04 -33.34 -19.94
C PRO A 378 -0.65 -33.81 -21.28
N PHE A 379 0.13 -33.79 -22.37
CA PHE A 379 -0.27 -34.33 -23.67
C PHE A 379 -0.14 -35.86 -23.78
N ALA A 380 0.74 -36.50 -23.00
CA ALA A 380 0.90 -37.96 -23.00
C ALA A 380 -0.30 -38.66 -22.34
N ILE A 381 -0.87 -38.04 -21.30
CA ILE A 381 -2.06 -38.51 -20.59
C ILE A 381 -3.31 -38.48 -21.50
N LEU A 382 -3.43 -37.46 -22.37
CA LEU A 382 -4.51 -37.37 -23.35
C LEU A 382 -4.42 -38.45 -24.45
N GLN A 383 -3.21 -38.85 -24.85
CA GLN A 383 -3.02 -39.94 -25.82
C GLN A 383 -3.35 -41.32 -25.24
N GLN A 384 -3.11 -41.53 -23.93
CA GLN A 384 -3.50 -42.78 -23.26
C GLN A 384 -5.01 -42.89 -23.05
N LEU A 385 -5.69 -41.78 -22.72
CA LEU A 385 -7.16 -41.75 -22.61
C LEU A 385 -7.87 -41.99 -23.95
N LYS A 386 -7.31 -41.50 -25.06
CA LYS A 386 -7.87 -41.73 -26.40
C LYS A 386 -7.68 -43.16 -26.92
N LYS A 387 -6.72 -43.93 -26.38
CA LYS A 387 -6.53 -45.35 -26.70
C LYS A 387 -7.43 -46.30 -25.89
N GLN A 388 -8.01 -45.84 -24.78
CA GLN A 388 -8.93 -46.63 -23.96
C GLN A 388 -10.40 -46.49 -24.39
N SER A 389 -10.73 -45.54 -25.27
CA SER A 389 -12.10 -45.33 -25.77
C SER A 389 -12.44 -46.08 -27.06
N ASP A 390 -11.45 -46.68 -27.74
CA ASP A 390 -11.62 -47.40 -29.02
C ASP A 390 -11.36 -48.92 -28.89
N GLY A 391 -11.53 -49.47 -27.68
CA GLY A 391 -11.36 -50.90 -27.37
C GLY A 391 -12.66 -51.61 -27.05
#